data_AF-A0A962D5D1-F1
#
_entry.id   AF-A0A962D5D1-F1
#
_cell.length_a   1.000
_cell.length_b   1.000
_cell.length_c   1.000
_cell.angle_alpha   90.00
_cell.angle_beta   90.00
_cell.angle_gamma   90.00
#
_symmetry.space_group_name_H-M   'P 1'
#
loop_
_entity.id
_entity.type
_entity.pdbx_description
1 polymer ?
#
loop_
_entity_poly.entity_id
_entity_poly.type
_entity_poly.pdbx_seq_one_letter_code
_entity_poly.pdbx_strand_id
1 'polypeptide(L)' 'NMSKAMIVKRGIELGVDFGRTISCYQANAEGRACGACDACRLRAKGFADAGMADPTRYVG' A
#
# COMPACT_ATOMS: atom_id res chain seq x y z
N ASN A 1 -0.44 19.11 -3.97
CA ASN A 1 0.20 17.81 -3.72
C ASN A 1 -0.86 16.84 -3.19
N MET A 2 -0.89 15.57 -3.60
CA MET A 2 -1.91 14.60 -3.16
C MET A 2 -1.47 13.85 -1.89
N SER A 3 -2.40 13.59 -0.97
CA SER A 3 -2.14 12.70 0.17
C SER A 3 -2.14 11.23 -0.27
N LYS A 4 -1.57 10.33 0.55
CA LYS A 4 -1.55 8.90 0.24
C LYS A 4 -2.98 8.31 0.17
N ALA A 5 -3.89 8.79 1.01
CA ALA A 5 -5.30 8.41 0.96
C ALA A 5 -5.97 8.84 -0.36
N MET A 6 -5.68 10.05 -0.85
CA MET A 6 -6.17 10.50 -2.16
C MET A 6 -5.61 9.65 -3.31
N ILE A 7 -4.34 9.23 -3.22
CA ILE A 7 -3.72 8.32 -4.19
C ILE A 7 -4.43 6.95 -4.20
N VAL A 8 -4.72 6.39 -3.01
CA VAL A 8 -5.45 5.13 -2.89
C VAL A 8 -6.84 5.24 -3.50
N LYS A 9 -7.63 6.25 -3.12
CA LYS A 9 -8.98 6.47 -3.68
C LYS A 9 -8.94 6.62 -5.20
N ARG A 10 -8.03 7.45 -5.71
CA ARG A 10 -7.90 7.67 -7.15
C ARG A 10 -7.47 6.42 -7.90
N GLY A 11 -6.55 5.62 -7.33
CA GLY A 11 -6.14 4.36 -7.93
C GLY A 11 -7.30 3.37 -8.03
N ILE A 12 -8.13 3.27 -6.98
CA ILE A 12 -9.33 2.40 -6.99
C ILE A 12 -10.34 2.86 -8.05
N GLU A 13 -10.62 4.17 -8.14
CA GLU A 13 -11.49 4.74 -9.18
C GLU A 13 -11.01 4.41 -10.59
N LEU A 14 -9.70 4.32 -10.79
CA LEU A 14 -9.06 3.99 -12.06
C LEU A 14 -8.93 2.47 -12.29
N GLY A 15 -9.42 1.63 -11.37
CA GLY A 15 -9.34 0.17 -11.49
C GLY A 15 -7.93 -0.41 -11.25
N VAL A 16 -7.06 0.31 -10.52
CA VAL A 16 -5.73 -0.21 -10.16
C VAL A 16 -5.87 -1.38 -9.20
N ASP A 17 -5.30 -2.52 -9.58
CA ASP A 17 -5.13 -3.65 -8.68
C ASP A 17 -3.93 -3.41 -7.74
N PHE A 18 -4.20 -2.83 -6.58
CA PHE A 18 -3.19 -2.57 -5.57
C PHE A 18 -2.55 -3.83 -4.98
N GLY A 19 -3.17 -5.01 -5.11
CA GLY A 19 -2.59 -6.29 -4.69
C GLY A 19 -1.41 -6.73 -5.55
N ARG A 20 -1.29 -6.18 -6.76
CA ARG A 20 -0.18 -6.41 -7.70
C ARG A 20 0.92 -5.35 -7.62
N THR A 21 0.85 -4.46 -6.63
CA THR A 21 1.81 -3.36 -6.46
C THR A 21 2.70 -3.60 -5.24
N ILE A 22 3.97 -3.20 -5.34
CA ILE A 22 4.91 -3.22 -4.22
C ILE A 22 5.34 -1.78 -3.93
N SER A 23 5.11 -1.33 -2.69
CA SER A 23 5.63 -0.05 -2.22
C SER A 23 6.78 -0.21 -1.22
N CYS A 24 6.96 -1.40 -0.66
CA CYS A 24 7.95 -1.66 0.37
C CYS A 24 9.38 -1.56 -0.17
N TYR A 25 10.27 -0.91 0.58
CA TYR A 25 11.70 -0.80 0.24
C TYR A 25 12.50 -2.07 0.50
N GLN A 26 11.95 -2.97 1.32
CA GLN A 26 12.59 -4.19 1.79
C GLN A 26 11.68 -5.40 1.56
N ALA A 27 10.96 -5.41 0.44
CA ALA A 27 10.14 -6.56 0.09
C ALA A 27 11.04 -7.80 -0.04
N ASN A 28 10.57 -8.95 0.42
CA ASN A 28 11.32 -10.19 0.26
C ASN A 28 11.22 -10.71 -1.19
N ALA A 29 11.90 -11.82 -1.48
CA ALA A 29 11.93 -12.44 -2.82
C ALA A 29 10.54 -12.83 -3.37
N GLU A 30 9.53 -12.98 -2.50
CA GLU A 30 8.16 -13.33 -2.85
C GLU A 30 7.24 -12.10 -2.97
N GLY A 31 7.82 -10.89 -2.90
CA GLY A 31 7.13 -9.61 -2.96
C GLY A 31 6.38 -9.23 -1.68
N ARG A 32 6.58 -9.94 -0.56
CA ARG A 32 5.94 -9.63 0.72
C ARG A 32 6.61 -8.40 1.35
N ALA A 33 5.80 -7.43 1.76
CA ALA A 33 6.24 -6.19 2.37
C ALA A 33 6.76 -6.39 3.80
N CYS A 34 7.84 -5.71 4.19
CA CYS A 34 8.48 -5.89 5.49
C CYS A 34 7.66 -5.39 6.70
N GLY A 35 6.63 -4.57 6.50
CA GLY A 35 5.80 -4.01 7.58
C GLY A 35 6.47 -2.91 8.43
N ALA A 36 7.80 -2.81 8.41
CA ALA A 36 8.55 -1.93 9.31
C ALA A 36 9.13 -0.66 8.67
N CYS A 37 9.27 -0.60 7.34
CA CYS A 37 9.82 0.59 6.68
C CYS A 37 8.78 1.72 6.52
N ASP A 38 9.25 2.94 6.27
CA ASP A 38 8.36 4.11 6.14
C ASP A 38 7.35 3.96 5.02
N ALA A 39 7.73 3.34 3.90
CA ALA A 39 6.79 3.08 2.81
C ALA A 39 5.66 2.13 3.23
N CYS A 40 5.94 1.14 4.08
CA CYS A 40 4.90 0.25 4.62
C CYS A 40 3.95 1.01 5.54
N ARG A 41 4.48 1.84 6.44
CA ARG A 41 3.67 2.67 7.36
C ARG A 41 2.79 3.65 6.60
N LEU A 42 3.37 4.37 5.64
CA LEU A 42 2.65 5.33 4.80
C LEU A 42 1.57 4.65 3.97
N ARG A 43 1.87 3.47 3.42
CA ARG A 43 0.89 2.71 2.65
C ARG A 43 -0.28 2.25 3.52
N ALA A 44 0.01 1.56 4.63
CA ALA A 44 -1.01 1.08 5.56
C ALA A 44 -1.89 2.23 6.06
N LYS A 45 -1.27 3.35 6.47
CA LYS A 45 -2.00 4.56 6.86
C LYS A 45 -2.84 5.12 5.71
N GLY A 46 -2.31 5.16 4.49
CA GLY A 46 -3.03 5.65 3.32
C GLY A 46 -4.30 4.85 3.02
N PHE A 47 -4.26 3.52 3.14
CA PHE A 47 -5.44 2.66 3.00
C PHE A 47 -6.43 2.86 4.14
N ALA A 48 -5.95 2.89 5.39
CA ALA A 48 -6.78 3.14 6.56
C ALA A 48 -7.50 4.50 6.49
N ASP A 49 -6.78 5.57 6.18
CA ASP A 49 -7.33 6.92 6.01
C ASP A 49 -8.28 7.03 4.81
N ALA A 50 -8.10 6.17 3.80
CA ALA A 50 -9.02 6.08 2.66
C ALA A 50 -10.31 5.32 2.98
N GLY A 51 -10.38 4.64 4.14
CA GLY A 51 -11.47 3.73 4.49
C GLY A 51 -11.48 2.44 3.65
N MET A 52 -10.32 2.02 3.18
CA MET A 52 -10.14 0.90 2.25
C MET A 52 -9.29 -0.19 2.88
N ALA A 53 -9.56 -1.45 2.53
CA ALA A 53 -8.70 -2.56 2.92
C ALA A 53 -7.36 -2.47 2.20
N ASP A 54 -6.25 -2.65 2.92
CA ASP A 54 -4.92 -2.75 2.31
C ASP A 54 -4.68 -4.17 1.79
N PRO A 55 -4.56 -4.40 0.47
CA PRO A 55 -4.33 -5.73 -0.10
C PRO A 55 -2.86 -6.19 0.01
N THR A 56 -2.00 -5.43 0.70
CA THR A 56 -0.57 -5.75 0.82
C THR A 56 -0.35 -7.06 1.57
N ARG A 57 0.44 -7.94 0.96
CA ARG A 57 0.96 -9.14 1.62
C ARG A 57 2.18 -8.75 2.45
N TYR A 58 2.11 -8.86 3.77
CA TYR A 58 3.24 -8.59 4.66
C TYR A 58 4.03 -9.86 4.99
N VAL A 59 5.30 -9.70 5.34
CA VAL A 59 6.04 -10.73 6.11
C VAL A 59 5.36 -10.79 7.49
N GLY A 60 4.97 -11.99 7.93
CA GLY A 60 4.25 -12.19 9.18
C GLY A 60 5.07 -11.81 10.41
#